data_AF-A0A2G4KCU6-F1
#
_entry.id   AF-A0A2G4KCU6-F1
#
_cell.length_a   1.000
_cell.length_b   1.000
_cell.length_c   1.000
_cell.angle_alpha   90.00
_cell.angle_beta   90.00
_cell.angle_gamma   90.00
#
_symmetry.space_group_name_H-M   'P 1'
#
loop_
_entity.id
_entity.type
_entity.pdbx_description
1 polymer ?
#
loop_
_entity_poly.entity_id
_entity_poly.type
_entity_poly.pdbx_seq_one_letter_code
_entity_poly.pdbx_strand_id
1 'polypeptide(L)'
;MPAGPASPASHGPGAGSRRSDPPQRRRRRLPGRQDRARRGGGGDRPGRPKGLRPSGGEVTDFADDAQEIEIAERESAVAEIRRKAAPPVRVFSECLACGDPIETDRLKANPGARRCLMCQEAYERLQLLRSKG
;
A
#
# COMPACT_ATOMS: atom_id res chain seq x y z
N MET A 1 -34.58 60.45 14.88
CA MET A 1 -33.38 60.40 15.74
C MET A 1 -32.60 59.15 15.38
N PRO A 2 -31.54 59.23 14.54
CA PRO A 2 -30.71 58.08 14.23
C PRO A 2 -29.64 57.90 15.32
N ALA A 3 -29.61 56.74 15.97
CA ALA A 3 -28.47 56.31 16.78
C ALA A 3 -27.75 55.21 15.98
N GLY A 4 -26.60 55.55 15.39
CA GLY A 4 -25.65 54.54 14.91
C GLY A 4 -24.99 53.83 16.09
N PRO A 5 -24.25 52.75 15.83
CA PRO A 5 -22.89 52.76 16.35
C PRO A 5 -21.81 52.17 15.42
N ALA A 6 -20.70 52.92 15.39
CA ALA A 6 -19.30 52.49 15.50
C ALA A 6 -18.80 51.21 14.78
N SER A 7 -17.98 51.44 13.76
CA SER A 7 -16.74 50.68 13.50
C SER A 7 -15.55 51.47 14.08
N PRO A 8 -14.29 50.96 14.14
CA PRO A 8 -13.77 49.58 14.05
C PRO A 8 -12.80 49.24 15.21
N ALA A 9 -12.46 47.96 15.41
CA ALA A 9 -11.29 47.57 16.20
C ALA A 9 -10.33 46.73 15.34
N SER A 10 -9.29 47.41 14.89
CA SER A 10 -8.05 46.87 14.34
C SER A 10 -7.31 46.02 15.38
N HIS A 11 -6.94 44.79 15.01
CA HIS A 11 -5.85 44.05 15.65
C HIS A 11 -4.80 43.71 14.59
N GLY A 12 -3.61 44.26 14.81
CA GLY A 12 -2.40 44.05 14.02
C GLY A 12 -1.67 42.73 14.34
N PRO A 13 -0.38 42.60 13.99
CA PRO A 13 0.11 41.44 13.27
C PRO A 13 0.98 40.49 14.12
N GLY A 14 1.17 39.27 13.61
CA GLY A 14 2.41 38.52 13.81
C GLY A 14 2.31 37.24 14.63
N ALA A 15 2.30 36.09 13.95
CA ALA A 15 2.82 34.84 14.50
C ALA A 15 3.60 34.13 13.40
N GLY A 16 4.93 34.24 13.49
CA GLY A 16 5.87 33.67 12.52
C GLY A 16 5.72 32.16 12.40
N SER A 17 5.68 31.69 11.15
CA SER A 17 5.79 30.27 10.83
C SER A 17 7.19 29.78 11.21
N ARG A 18 7.31 29.12 12.36
CA ARG A 18 8.51 28.35 12.71
C ARG A 18 8.53 27.13 11.78
N ARG A 19 9.15 27.27 10.62
CA ARG A 19 9.51 26.12 9.77
C ARG A 19 10.54 25.33 10.57
N SER A 20 10.12 24.19 11.10
CA SER A 20 11.02 23.26 11.79
C SER A 20 11.98 22.67 10.75
N ASP A 21 13.26 23.03 10.84
CA ASP A 21 14.33 22.41 10.05
C ASP A 21 14.41 20.91 10.38
N PRO A 22 14.49 20.02 9.36
CA PRO A 22 14.67 18.60 9.60
C PRO A 22 16.09 18.32 10.14
N PRO A 23 16.26 17.37 11.08
CA PRO A 23 17.56 17.08 11.66
C PRO A 23 18.51 16.49 10.61
N GLN A 24 19.62 17.20 10.40
CA GLN A 24 20.71 16.83 9.49
C GLN A 24 21.29 15.45 9.86
N ARG A 25 20.95 14.41 9.08
CA ARG A 25 21.54 13.07 9.22
C ARG A 25 23.03 13.12 8.87
N ARG A 26 23.89 13.09 9.88
CA ARG A 26 25.35 12.92 9.72
C ARG A 26 25.63 11.59 9.02
N ARG A 27 26.10 11.65 7.77
CA ARG A 27 26.58 10.49 7.02
C ARG A 27 27.83 9.94 7.71
N ARG A 28 27.70 8.81 8.42
CA ARG A 28 28.86 8.04 8.89
C ARG A 28 29.58 7.46 7.66
N ARG A 29 30.84 7.84 7.46
CA ARG A 29 31.75 7.19 6.49
C ARG A 29 32.03 5.76 6.98
N LEU A 30 31.74 4.76 6.16
CA LEU A 30 32.16 3.38 6.40
C LEU A 30 33.65 3.23 6.03
N PRO A 31 34.47 2.59 6.86
CA PRO A 31 35.88 2.36 6.52
C PRO A 31 36.04 1.21 5.52
N GLY A 32 36.83 1.50 4.48
CA GLY A 32 37.75 0.59 3.77
C GLY A 32 37.29 -0.81 3.39
N ARG A 33 36.84 -0.98 2.13
CA ARG A 33 36.95 -2.28 1.44
C ARG A 33 38.45 -2.61 1.32
N GLN A 34 38.93 -3.55 2.11
CA GLN A 34 40.27 -4.09 1.94
C GLN A 34 40.24 -5.10 0.79
N ASP A 35 40.86 -4.71 -0.33
CA ASP A 35 41.16 -5.55 -1.47
C ASP A 35 42.09 -6.69 -1.06
N ARG A 36 41.52 -7.88 -0.81
CA ARG A 36 42.29 -9.11 -0.71
C ARG A 36 42.44 -9.74 -2.09
N ALA A 37 43.60 -9.45 -2.68
CA ALA A 37 44.45 -10.35 -3.45
C ALA A 37 43.76 -11.45 -4.29
N ARG A 38 43.68 -11.21 -5.61
CA ARG A 38 43.63 -12.29 -6.61
C ARG A 38 44.95 -13.07 -6.57
N ARG A 39 44.99 -14.16 -5.80
CA ARG A 39 45.96 -15.25 -6.02
C ARG A 39 45.28 -16.29 -6.89
N GLY A 40 45.77 -16.42 -8.12
CA GLY A 40 45.41 -17.52 -9.00
C GLY A 40 45.88 -18.84 -8.42
N GLY A 41 45.01 -19.84 -8.50
CA GLY A 41 45.32 -21.24 -8.20
C GLY A 41 44.52 -22.09 -9.16
N GLY A 42 45.17 -22.53 -10.23
CA GLY A 42 44.72 -23.69 -11.00
C GLY A 42 45.09 -24.96 -10.24
N GLY A 43 44.30 -26.02 -10.42
CA GLY A 43 44.62 -27.34 -9.87
C GLY A 43 43.36 -28.14 -9.53
N ASP A 44 43.07 -29.11 -10.39
CA ASP A 44 42.33 -30.35 -10.14
C ASP A 44 40.94 -30.29 -9.48
N ARG A 45 39.90 -30.30 -10.33
CA ARG A 45 38.59 -30.81 -9.93
C ARG A 45 38.64 -32.34 -9.95
N PRO A 46 38.60 -33.07 -8.82
CA PRO A 46 38.39 -34.50 -8.84
C PRO A 46 37.05 -34.81 -9.53
N GLY A 47 37.07 -35.75 -10.47
CA GLY A 47 35.93 -36.11 -11.29
C GLY A 47 34.70 -36.44 -10.45
N ARG A 48 33.58 -35.79 -10.77
CA ARG A 48 32.26 -36.13 -10.21
C ARG A 48 31.97 -37.60 -10.54
N PRO A 49 31.74 -38.50 -9.55
CA PRO A 49 31.39 -39.88 -9.85
C PRO A 49 30.07 -39.91 -10.63
N LYS A 50 30.08 -40.53 -11.80
CA LYS A 50 28.88 -40.82 -12.60
C LYS A 50 28.09 -41.91 -11.87
N GLY A 51 27.01 -41.56 -11.18
CA GLY A 51 26.12 -42.61 -10.64
C GLY A 51 25.07 -42.22 -9.62
N LEU A 52 25.13 -41.05 -8.97
CA LEU A 52 24.08 -40.67 -8.03
C LEU A 52 22.93 -39.97 -8.77
N ARG A 53 21.94 -40.76 -9.21
CA ARG A 53 20.59 -40.24 -9.45
C ARG A 53 20.03 -39.88 -8.07
N PRO A 54 19.66 -38.63 -7.77
CA PRO A 54 18.94 -38.36 -6.55
C PRO A 54 17.60 -39.09 -6.63
N SER A 55 17.41 -40.09 -5.77
CA SER A 55 16.12 -40.66 -5.46
C SER A 55 15.24 -39.53 -4.93
N GLY A 56 14.07 -39.33 -5.56
CA GLY A 56 13.14 -38.24 -5.24
C GLY A 56 12.53 -38.36 -3.84
N GLY A 57 13.27 -37.89 -2.84
CA GLY A 57 12.73 -37.40 -1.58
C GLY A 57 12.90 -35.89 -1.56
N GLU A 58 11.85 -35.15 -1.22
CA GLU A 58 11.92 -33.71 -1.00
C GLU A 58 12.91 -33.43 0.12
N VAL A 59 14.08 -32.90 -0.25
CA VAL A 59 15.05 -32.36 0.70
C VAL A 59 14.89 -30.86 0.60
N THR A 60 14.03 -30.30 1.46
CA THR A 60 14.01 -28.85 1.70
C THR A 60 15.41 -28.46 2.17
N ASP A 61 16.00 -27.48 1.50
CA ASP A 61 17.30 -26.93 1.91
C ASP A 61 17.14 -25.60 2.65
N PHE A 62 18.25 -25.07 3.16
CA PHE A 62 18.24 -23.80 3.89
C PHE A 62 17.75 -22.61 3.07
N ALA A 63 17.84 -22.67 1.74
CA ALA A 63 17.31 -21.63 0.87
C ALA A 63 15.79 -21.74 0.80
N ASP A 64 15.24 -22.95 0.70
CA ASP A 64 13.79 -23.17 0.75
C ASP A 64 13.20 -22.66 2.06
N ASP A 65 13.79 -23.02 3.22
CA ASP A 65 13.36 -22.55 4.54
C ASP A 65 13.43 -21.01 4.65
N ALA A 66 14.50 -20.40 4.13
CA ALA A 66 14.66 -18.94 4.14
C ALA A 66 13.63 -18.24 3.25
N GLN A 67 13.24 -18.86 2.13
CA GLN A 67 12.20 -18.34 1.24
C GLN A 67 10.82 -18.41 1.90
N GLU A 68 10.50 -19.50 2.60
CA GLU A 68 9.23 -19.61 3.33
C GLU A 68 9.09 -18.51 4.39
N ILE A 69 10.16 -18.24 5.14
CA ILE A 69 10.18 -17.17 6.14
C ILE A 69 10.00 -15.80 5.48
N GLU A 70 10.71 -15.50 4.38
CA GLU A 70 10.56 -14.23 3.67
C GLU A 70 9.13 -14.01 3.17
N ILE A 71 8.51 -15.05 2.60
CA ILE A 71 7.14 -14.99 2.10
C ILE A 71 6.19 -14.69 3.26
N ALA A 72 6.30 -15.41 4.38
CA ALA A 72 5.45 -15.20 5.55
C ALA A 72 5.59 -13.78 6.12
N GLU A 73 6.84 -13.30 6.27
CA GLU A 73 7.12 -11.95 6.76
C GLU A 73 6.55 -10.90 5.82
N ARG A 74 6.79 -11.03 4.52
CA ARG A 74 6.30 -10.11 3.50
C ARG A 74 4.78 -10.06 3.47
N GLU A 75 4.12 -11.21 3.48
CA GLU A 75 2.65 -11.30 3.47
C GLU A 75 2.06 -10.66 4.72
N SER A 76 2.66 -10.89 5.89
CA SER A 76 2.21 -10.29 7.15
C SER A 76 2.29 -8.76 7.12
N ALA A 77 3.41 -8.22 6.61
CA ALA A 77 3.64 -6.78 6.49
C ALA A 77 2.68 -6.13 5.48
N VAL A 78 2.46 -6.77 4.33
CA VAL A 78 1.48 -6.32 3.33
C VAL A 78 0.07 -6.33 3.92
N ALA A 79 -0.31 -7.38 4.64
CA ALA A 79 -1.62 -7.47 5.27
C ALA A 79 -1.82 -6.38 6.33
N GLU A 80 -0.80 -6.08 7.14
CA GLU A 80 -0.86 -5.01 8.13
C GLU A 80 -1.04 -3.63 7.49
N ILE A 81 -0.27 -3.33 6.44
CA ILE A 81 -0.41 -2.08 5.69
C ILE A 81 -1.80 -1.99 5.08
N ARG A 82 -2.32 -3.06 4.47
CA ARG A 82 -3.67 -3.08 3.90
C ARG A 82 -4.75 -2.81 4.96
N ARG A 83 -4.63 -3.39 6.15
CA ARG A 83 -5.56 -3.14 7.27
C ARG A 83 -5.52 -1.67 7.71
N LYS A 84 -4.33 -1.09 7.85
CA LYS A 84 -4.13 0.31 8.26
C LYS A 84 -4.55 1.33 7.19
N ALA A 85 -4.37 0.98 5.92
CA ALA A 85 -4.69 1.83 4.77
C ALA A 85 -6.15 1.74 4.33
N ALA A 86 -6.93 0.78 4.84
CA ALA A 86 -8.33 0.63 4.51
C ALA A 86 -9.10 1.90 4.95
N PRO A 87 -9.64 2.70 4.01
CA PRO A 87 -10.43 3.86 4.38
C PRO A 87 -11.70 3.41 5.11
N PRO A 88 -12.26 4.23 6.01
CA PRO A 88 -13.54 3.92 6.62
C PRO A 88 -14.59 3.73 5.52
N VAL A 89 -15.29 2.59 5.56
CA VAL A 89 -16.35 2.29 4.60
C VAL A 89 -17.48 3.27 4.86
N ARG A 90 -17.69 4.20 3.92
CA ARG A 90 -18.87 5.08 3.93
C ARG A 90 -20.08 4.22 3.60
N VAL A 91 -21.01 4.13 4.55
CA VAL A 91 -22.29 3.45 4.37
C VAL A 91 -23.27 4.46 3.77
N PHE A 92 -23.90 4.10 2.66
CA PHE A 92 -24.96 4.89 2.03
C PHE A 92 -26.30 4.21 2.33
N SER A 93 -27.27 4.97 2.83
CA SER A 93 -28.65 4.50 2.99
C SER A 93 -29.52 4.78 1.76
N GLU A 94 -29.15 5.78 0.96
CA GLU A 94 -29.92 6.30 -0.16
C GLU A 94 -29.11 6.28 -1.47
N CYS A 95 -29.80 6.05 -2.57
CA CYS A 95 -29.25 5.99 -3.90
C CYS A 95 -28.83 7.39 -4.37
N LEU A 96 -27.56 7.56 -4.78
CA LEU A 96 -27.06 8.82 -5.31
C LEU A 96 -27.69 9.26 -6.65
N ALA A 97 -28.42 8.38 -7.34
CA ALA A 97 -29.01 8.67 -8.65
C ALA A 97 -30.50 9.02 -8.57
N CYS A 98 -31.29 8.28 -7.78
CA CYS A 98 -32.74 8.49 -7.65
C CYS A 98 -33.19 8.99 -6.28
N GLY A 99 -32.35 8.90 -5.24
CA GLY A 99 -32.71 9.24 -3.87
C GLY A 99 -33.42 8.11 -3.09
N ASP A 100 -33.83 7.03 -3.75
CA ASP A 100 -34.52 5.93 -3.07
C ASP A 100 -33.59 5.17 -2.11
N PRO A 101 -34.13 4.54 -1.05
CA PRO A 101 -33.36 3.68 -0.16
C PRO A 101 -32.65 2.55 -0.91
N ILE A 102 -31.38 2.29 -0.55
CA ILE A 102 -30.65 1.14 -1.10
C ILE A 102 -31.13 -0.13 -0.38
N GLU A 103 -31.37 -1.18 -1.17
CA GLU A 103 -31.87 -2.45 -0.68
C GLU A 103 -30.93 -3.03 0.39
N THR A 104 -31.49 -3.47 1.52
CA THR A 104 -30.69 -3.90 2.67
C THR A 104 -29.80 -5.10 2.33
N ASP A 105 -30.29 -6.05 1.55
CA ASP A 105 -29.50 -7.21 1.11
C ASP A 105 -28.33 -6.79 0.22
N ARG A 106 -28.48 -5.68 -0.51
CA ARG A 106 -27.41 -5.10 -1.31
C ARG A 106 -26.35 -4.42 -0.46
N LEU A 107 -26.75 -3.73 0.62
CA LEU A 107 -25.81 -3.17 1.60
C LEU A 107 -25.12 -4.25 2.44
N LYS A 108 -25.79 -5.37 2.72
CA LYS A 108 -25.15 -6.54 3.36
C LYS A 108 -24.08 -7.15 2.46
N ALA A 109 -24.36 -7.32 1.17
CA ALA A 109 -23.41 -7.86 0.21
C ALA A 109 -22.27 -6.89 -0.11
N ASN A 110 -22.57 -5.59 -0.21
CA ASN A 110 -21.60 -4.53 -0.46
C ASN A 110 -21.94 -3.28 0.38
N PRO A 111 -21.33 -3.13 1.57
CA PRO A 111 -21.59 -1.99 2.45
C PRO A 111 -21.21 -0.62 1.87
N GLY A 112 -20.38 -0.59 0.82
CA GLY A 112 -19.95 0.62 0.12
C GLY A 112 -20.80 0.97 -1.10
N ALA A 113 -21.91 0.26 -1.34
CA ALA A 113 -22.75 0.48 -2.52
C ALA A 113 -23.44 1.86 -2.48
N ARG A 114 -23.45 2.56 -3.63
CA ARG A 114 -23.86 3.98 -3.71
C ARG A 114 -25.14 4.28 -4.50
N ARG A 115 -25.67 3.31 -5.23
CA ARG A 115 -26.87 3.43 -6.09
C ARG A 115 -27.79 2.25 -5.84
N CYS A 116 -29.10 2.27 -6.04
CA CYS A 116 -29.92 1.03 -6.01
C CYS A 116 -29.52 0.05 -7.14
N LEU A 117 -30.06 -1.17 -7.14
CA LEU A 117 -29.73 -2.19 -8.16
C LEU A 117 -30.03 -1.68 -9.58
N MET A 118 -31.21 -1.09 -9.78
CA MET A 118 -31.66 -0.57 -11.07
C MET A 118 -30.74 0.52 -11.62
N CYS A 119 -30.39 1.51 -10.79
CA CYS A 119 -29.49 2.59 -11.19
C CYS A 119 -28.06 2.10 -11.42
N GLN A 120 -27.62 1.05 -10.71
CA GLN A 120 -26.31 0.45 -10.92
C GLN A 120 -26.23 -0.24 -12.29
N GLU A 121 -27.22 -1.06 -12.65
CA GLU A 121 -27.27 -1.71 -13.96
C GLU A 121 -27.29 -0.69 -15.11
N ALA A 122 -28.11 0.36 -14.98
CA ALA A 122 -28.18 1.42 -15.98
C ALA A 122 -26.82 2.12 -16.14
N TYR A 123 -26.14 2.41 -15.03
CA TYR A 123 -24.81 3.03 -15.04
C TYR A 123 -23.77 2.15 -15.75
N GLU A 124 -23.75 0.85 -15.46
CA GLU A 124 -22.81 -0.09 -16.07
C GLU A 124 -23.06 -0.24 -17.58
N ARG A 125 -24.32 -0.35 -18.01
CA ARG A 125 -24.69 -0.37 -19.43
C ARG A 125 -24.19 0.89 -20.15
N LEU A 126 -24.39 2.07 -19.56
CA LEU A 126 -23.89 3.33 -20.13
C LEU A 126 -22.35 3.37 -20.22
N GLN A 127 -21.65 2.85 -19.22
CA GLN A 127 -20.19 2.81 -19.23
C GLN A 127 -19.65 1.85 -20.30
N LEU A 128 -20.29 0.70 -20.47
CA LEU A 128 -19.92 -0.26 -21.52
C LEU A 128 -20.13 0.30 -22.92
N LEU A 129 -21.20 1.07 -23.14
CA LEU A 129 -21.42 1.77 -24.41
C LEU A 129 -20.34 2.82 -24.64
N ARG A 130 -19.97 3.58 -23.61
CA ARG A 130 -18.92 4.62 -23.68
C ARG A 130 -17.53 4.05 -23.94
N SER A 131 -17.19 2.88 -23.39
CA SER A 131 -15.88 2.27 -23.58
C SER A 131 -15.70 1.58 -24.94
N LYS A 132 -16.79 1.40 -25.70
CA LYS A 132 -16.80 0.72 -27.00
C LYS A 132 -16.79 1.69 -28.20
N GLY A 133 -16.95 2.99 -27.97
CA GLY A 133 -16.85 4.05 -28.98
C GLY A 133 -15.56 4.82 -28.85
#